data_AF-A0AAA9ZGR7-F1
#
_entry.id   AF-A0AAA9ZGR7-F1
#
_cell.length_a   1.000
_cell.length_b   1.000
_cell.length_c   1.000
_cell.angle_alpha   90.00
_cell.angle_beta   90.00
_cell.angle_gamma   90.00
#
_symmetry.space_group_name_H-M   'P 1'
#
loop_
_entity.id
_entity.type
_entity.pdbx_description
1 polymer ?
#
loop_
_entity_poly.entity_id
_entity_poly.type
_entity_poly.pdbx_seq_one_letter_code
_entity_poly.pdbx_strand_id
1 'polypeptide(L)'
;MVKARDYHTEDLGSNPTPDKLTKSPTRRMKSAKLQAALAKRREAEQIKFQKSAAVERYYDQWSRITSRFDSWNSPQFNRQAEEAARKREEAEKREAAVAERREKLRVQLQQEKDDFQREIKEKFRTKPKPIPTELLEGVRSRLNDVEAKRRMDLEARLYTKWRMGYDRDAVILDSKSSSQAMAKLNWMDRQVELQLQNEKERKENQEREIRLHEEARRHEELLLEKNKLREQQIKELRNHQEVHVKELKSREQEMNELKMYEMRLRTKKEEFEKELEQLRVYNDRRRDRVVAMHNLRRIKMLLRERSEAVRNDLKHDLQLLQRISIDNPESNESIDYLRKKFQLQYDLEVDQQTAIETMYESEAKHNLSKWEDKWNEEALIREQQLRCLLEDRILDFESKLMDTIQRQRDLIDVRETHIKAIEAANQQLKELMSEKAKDLTVVGSSNQVRELLVEKDNSSQPSRPSTSQNSRRSSTFSSIFPFDDLSVRDLKLCERKPIDVDGTAVPLSAPKFGRKKVAWC
;
A
#
# COMPACT_ATOMS: atom_id res chain seq x y z
N MET A 1 -48.96 -27.35 -14.69
CA MET A 1 -50.24 -27.10 -13.98
C MET A 1 -50.52 -25.61 -14.03
N VAL A 2 -50.95 -25.06 -15.16
CA VAL A 2 -52.36 -24.91 -15.59
C VAL A 2 -53.26 -24.34 -14.49
N LYS A 3 -53.52 -23.03 -14.56
CA LYS A 3 -54.89 -22.50 -14.67
C LYS A 3 -54.85 -21.07 -15.22
N ALA A 4 -55.11 -20.98 -16.52
CA ALA A 4 -55.59 -19.80 -17.19
C ALA A 4 -56.90 -19.34 -16.55
N ARG A 5 -57.17 -18.04 -16.55
CA ARG A 5 -58.51 -17.50 -16.29
C ARG A 5 -58.95 -16.71 -17.51
N ASP A 6 -60.10 -17.13 -17.98
CA ASP A 6 -60.66 -16.87 -19.27
C ASP A 6 -61.21 -15.46 -19.42
N TYR A 7 -61.10 -14.99 -20.66
CA TYR A 7 -61.87 -13.91 -21.23
C TYR A 7 -63.36 -14.28 -21.23
N HIS A 8 -64.21 -13.43 -20.67
CA HIS A 8 -65.64 -13.43 -20.99
C HIS A 8 -65.97 -12.17 -21.79
N THR A 9 -66.12 -12.37 -23.09
CA THR A 9 -66.94 -11.59 -24.00
C THR A 9 -68.39 -12.03 -23.83
N GLU A 10 -69.26 -11.12 -23.38
CA GLU A 10 -70.69 -11.18 -23.69
C GLU A 10 -71.09 -9.86 -24.33
N ASP A 11 -71.79 -10.03 -25.45
CA ASP A 11 -72.21 -9.05 -26.42
C ASP A 11 -73.73 -8.83 -26.28
N LEU A 12 -74.20 -7.68 -26.77
CA LEU A 12 -75.58 -7.31 -27.09
C LEU A 12 -76.53 -6.91 -25.93
N GLY A 13 -76.83 -5.61 -25.89
CA GLY A 13 -77.92 -5.06 -25.09
C GLY A 13 -78.18 -3.56 -25.29
N SER A 14 -78.65 -3.20 -26.49
CA SER A 14 -79.53 -2.04 -26.77
C SER A 14 -79.03 -0.60 -26.51
N ASN A 15 -78.84 0.13 -27.61
CA ASN A 15 -78.95 1.59 -27.67
C ASN A 15 -80.27 2.09 -27.08
N PRO A 16 -80.26 3.18 -26.30
CA PRO A 16 -81.36 4.13 -26.27
C PRO A 16 -80.93 5.45 -26.91
N THR A 17 -81.69 5.84 -27.94
CA THR A 17 -81.74 7.20 -28.47
C THR A 17 -81.99 8.24 -27.37
N PRO A 18 -81.52 9.49 -27.55
CA PRO A 18 -81.52 10.48 -26.49
C PRO A 18 -82.88 11.15 -26.44
N ASP A 19 -83.73 10.72 -25.51
CA ASP A 19 -84.97 11.43 -25.23
C ASP A 19 -84.95 12.16 -23.88
N LYS A 20 -85.52 13.36 -23.97
CA LYS A 20 -85.50 14.45 -23.01
C LYS A 20 -86.02 14.00 -21.65
N LEU A 21 -85.22 14.11 -20.59
CA LEU A 21 -85.71 14.20 -19.22
C LEU A 21 -84.67 14.88 -18.32
N THR A 22 -85.07 16.04 -17.82
CA THR A 22 -84.42 16.88 -16.82
C THR A 22 -84.10 16.08 -15.55
N LYS A 23 -82.94 15.42 -15.51
CA LYS A 23 -82.43 14.76 -14.29
C LYS A 23 -81.82 15.78 -13.36
N SER A 24 -82.42 15.89 -12.18
CA SER A 24 -82.10 16.86 -11.14
C SER A 24 -80.60 16.92 -10.76
N PRO A 25 -80.06 18.11 -10.43
CA PRO A 25 -78.66 18.30 -9.98
C PRO A 25 -78.30 17.47 -8.73
N THR A 26 -79.30 17.10 -7.95
CA THR A 26 -79.18 16.32 -6.72
C THR A 26 -78.73 14.87 -6.95
N ARG A 27 -78.96 14.27 -8.12
CA ARG A 27 -78.56 12.87 -8.38
C ARG A 27 -77.09 12.72 -8.81
N ARG A 28 -76.56 13.69 -9.56
CA ARG A 28 -75.13 13.75 -9.94
C ARG A 28 -74.23 14.08 -8.75
N MET A 29 -74.65 15.02 -7.88
CA MET A 29 -73.97 15.30 -6.61
C MET A 29 -73.90 14.08 -5.68
N LYS A 30 -74.93 13.24 -5.66
CA LYS A 30 -74.94 11.97 -4.90
C LYS A 30 -73.97 10.93 -5.49
N SER A 31 -73.85 10.86 -6.83
CA SER A 31 -72.89 9.98 -7.51
C SER A 31 -71.43 10.40 -7.29
N ALA A 32 -71.13 11.70 -7.38
CA ALA A 32 -69.80 12.23 -7.08
C ALA A 32 -69.40 12.03 -5.61
N LYS A 33 -70.33 12.23 -4.68
CA LYS A 33 -70.12 11.93 -3.24
C LYS A 33 -69.86 10.45 -2.99
N LEU A 34 -70.54 9.55 -3.71
CA LEU A 34 -70.29 8.11 -3.63
C LEU A 34 -68.91 7.72 -4.17
N GLN A 35 -68.49 8.29 -5.31
CA GLN A 35 -67.15 8.06 -5.87
C GLN A 35 -66.04 8.60 -4.94
N ALA A 36 -66.23 9.79 -4.35
CA ALA A 36 -65.29 10.34 -3.37
C ALA A 36 -65.20 9.47 -2.10
N ALA A 37 -66.32 8.90 -1.64
CA ALA A 37 -66.32 7.97 -0.51
C ALA A 37 -65.57 6.66 -0.83
N LEU A 38 -65.73 6.13 -2.06
CA LEU A 38 -64.98 4.96 -2.53
C LEU A 38 -63.48 5.24 -2.69
N ALA A 39 -63.10 6.44 -3.16
CA ALA A 39 -61.70 6.87 -3.24
C ALA A 39 -61.07 6.95 -1.84
N LYS A 40 -61.74 7.60 -0.88
CA LYS A 40 -61.29 7.65 0.53
C LYS A 40 -61.16 6.25 1.15
N ARG A 41 -62.05 5.33 0.80
CA ARG A 41 -61.95 3.93 1.27
C ARG A 41 -60.70 3.23 0.70
N ARG A 42 -60.42 3.40 -0.59
CA ARG A 42 -59.20 2.85 -1.22
C ARG A 42 -57.93 3.45 -0.62
N GLU A 43 -57.90 4.75 -0.39
CA GLU A 43 -56.76 5.42 0.27
C GLU A 43 -56.55 4.89 1.69
N ALA A 44 -57.62 4.71 2.47
CA ALA A 44 -57.54 4.14 3.82
C ALA A 44 -57.04 2.68 3.81
N GLU A 45 -57.47 1.88 2.84
CA GLU A 45 -56.99 0.51 2.65
C GLU A 45 -55.51 0.49 2.24
N GLN A 46 -55.08 1.41 1.38
CA GLN A 46 -53.68 1.54 0.96
C GLN A 46 -52.77 2.00 2.11
N ILE A 47 -53.23 2.93 2.96
CA ILE A 47 -52.50 3.34 4.17
C ILE A 47 -52.38 2.18 5.16
N LYS A 48 -53.43 1.37 5.32
CA LYS A 48 -53.36 0.15 6.16
C LYS A 48 -52.34 -0.84 5.61
N PHE A 49 -52.32 -1.07 4.30
CA PHE A 49 -51.34 -1.93 3.64
C PHE A 49 -49.90 -1.42 3.78
N GLN A 50 -49.67 -0.11 3.63
CA GLN A 50 -48.35 0.47 3.83
C GLN A 50 -47.87 0.30 5.28
N LYS A 51 -48.77 0.46 6.25
CA LYS A 51 -48.48 0.24 7.67
C LYS A 51 -48.16 -1.22 7.98
N SER A 52 -48.91 -2.18 7.44
CA SER A 52 -48.61 -3.60 7.63
C SER A 52 -47.29 -3.99 6.95
N ALA A 53 -47.05 -3.52 5.72
CA ALA A 53 -45.79 -3.77 5.01
C ALA A 53 -44.57 -3.17 5.74
N ALA A 54 -44.71 -2.02 6.40
CA ALA A 54 -43.64 -1.45 7.21
C ALA A 54 -43.32 -2.31 8.44
N VAL A 55 -44.35 -2.86 9.10
CA VAL A 55 -44.19 -3.78 10.23
C VAL A 55 -43.58 -5.11 9.78
N GLU A 56 -44.00 -5.67 8.66
CA GLU A 56 -43.39 -6.87 8.06
C GLU A 56 -41.92 -6.65 7.75
N ARG A 57 -41.56 -5.53 7.12
CA ARG A 57 -40.15 -5.17 6.85
C ARG A 57 -39.32 -5.06 8.13
N TYR A 58 -39.90 -4.50 9.20
CA TYR A 58 -39.25 -4.44 10.50
C TYR A 58 -38.94 -5.84 11.03
N TYR A 59 -39.93 -6.74 11.07
CA TYR A 59 -39.72 -8.11 11.56
C TYR A 59 -38.81 -8.94 10.66
N ASP A 60 -38.85 -8.76 9.34
CA ASP A 60 -37.93 -9.40 8.40
C ASP A 60 -36.49 -8.95 8.61
N GLN A 61 -36.27 -7.65 8.82
CA GLN A 61 -34.95 -7.10 9.13
C GLN A 61 -34.44 -7.67 10.46
N TRP A 62 -35.29 -7.74 11.48
CA TRP A 62 -34.93 -8.35 12.76
C TRP A 62 -34.65 -9.85 12.63
N SER A 63 -35.44 -10.59 11.87
CA SER A 63 -35.23 -12.02 11.59
C SER A 63 -33.89 -12.28 10.89
N ARG A 64 -33.50 -11.40 9.95
CA ARG A 64 -32.18 -11.47 9.30
C ARG A 64 -31.03 -11.18 10.26
N ILE A 65 -31.22 -10.23 11.18
CA ILE A 65 -30.21 -9.88 12.20
C ILE A 65 -30.06 -11.01 13.22
N THR A 66 -31.16 -11.59 13.71
CA THR A 66 -31.14 -12.70 14.67
C THR A 66 -30.69 -14.01 14.05
N SER A 67 -30.98 -14.26 12.77
CA SER A 67 -30.48 -15.45 12.05
C SER A 67 -28.95 -15.54 12.02
N ARG A 68 -28.24 -14.39 11.97
CA ARG A 68 -26.77 -14.37 12.10
C ARG A 68 -26.31 -14.78 13.49
N PHE A 69 -27.05 -14.38 14.52
CA PHE A 69 -26.77 -14.78 15.90
C PHE A 69 -27.01 -16.28 16.12
N ASP A 70 -28.06 -16.85 15.54
CA ASP A 70 -28.30 -18.30 15.54
C ASP A 70 -27.22 -19.06 14.77
N SER A 71 -26.69 -18.48 13.68
CA SER A 71 -25.59 -19.10 12.92
C SER A 71 -24.28 -19.17 13.71
N TRP A 72 -24.02 -18.21 14.62
CA TRP A 72 -22.82 -18.19 15.46
C TRP A 72 -22.93 -19.08 16.69
N ASN A 73 -24.15 -19.33 17.19
CA ASN A 73 -24.42 -20.29 18.25
C ASN A 73 -24.80 -21.68 17.71
N SER A 74 -24.75 -21.88 16.39
CA SER A 74 -25.06 -23.16 15.77
C SER A 74 -23.97 -24.19 16.14
N PRO A 75 -24.35 -25.38 16.63
CA PRO A 75 -23.40 -26.47 16.92
C PRO A 75 -22.50 -26.81 15.72
N GLN A 76 -22.95 -26.56 14.49
CA GLN A 76 -22.15 -26.78 13.29
C GLN A 76 -21.00 -25.78 13.13
N PHE A 77 -21.19 -24.52 13.53
CA PHE A 77 -20.14 -23.51 13.48
C PHE A 77 -19.02 -23.83 14.47
N ASN A 78 -19.39 -24.24 15.69
CA ASN A 78 -18.41 -24.67 16.70
C ASN A 78 -17.63 -25.91 16.23
N ARG A 79 -18.30 -26.89 15.60
CA ARG A 79 -17.61 -28.04 15.00
C ARG A 79 -16.64 -27.65 13.89
N GLN A 80 -17.02 -26.72 13.01
CA GLN A 80 -16.11 -26.23 11.96
C GLN A 80 -14.92 -25.46 12.53
N ALA A 81 -15.12 -24.67 13.59
CA ALA A 81 -14.05 -23.98 14.28
C ALA A 81 -13.09 -24.97 14.97
N GLU A 82 -13.62 -26.02 15.60
CA GLU A 82 -12.83 -27.11 16.21
C GLU A 82 -12.06 -27.92 15.16
N GLU A 83 -12.67 -28.24 14.01
CA GLU A 83 -12.00 -28.91 12.90
C GLU A 83 -10.87 -28.04 12.30
N ALA A 84 -11.10 -26.73 12.18
CA ALA A 84 -10.07 -25.80 11.73
C ALA A 84 -8.91 -25.69 12.74
N ALA A 85 -9.21 -25.70 14.06
CA ALA A 85 -8.20 -25.74 15.10
C ALA A 85 -7.39 -27.03 15.07
N ARG A 86 -8.03 -28.19 14.92
CA ARG A 86 -7.36 -29.50 14.77
C ARG A 86 -6.45 -29.55 13.55
N LYS A 87 -6.90 -29.03 12.40
CA LYS A 87 -6.07 -28.97 11.19
C LYS A 87 -4.83 -28.10 11.37
N ARG A 88 -4.92 -27.01 12.13
CA ARG A 88 -3.76 -26.16 12.46
C ARG A 88 -2.78 -26.90 13.38
N GLU A 89 -3.27 -27.57 14.41
CA GLU A 89 -2.44 -28.36 15.32
C GLU A 89 -1.73 -29.52 14.59
N GLU A 90 -2.42 -30.20 13.67
CA GLU A 90 -1.80 -31.23 12.84
C GLU A 90 -0.74 -30.67 11.88
N ALA A 91 -0.97 -29.49 11.30
CA ALA A 91 0.01 -28.82 10.44
C ALA A 91 1.25 -28.42 11.23
N GLU A 92 1.08 -27.87 12.42
CA GLU A 92 2.19 -27.50 13.33
C GLU A 92 3.00 -28.73 13.76
N LYS A 93 2.34 -29.85 14.09
CA LYS A 93 3.01 -31.12 14.39
C LYS A 93 3.81 -31.66 13.19
N ARG A 94 3.28 -31.54 11.97
CA ARG A 94 4.02 -31.94 10.75
C ARG A 94 5.22 -31.04 10.49
N GLU A 95 5.08 -29.73 10.71
CA GLU A 95 6.18 -28.78 10.55
C GLU A 95 7.28 -29.04 11.58
N ALA A 96 6.92 -29.29 12.85
CA ALA A 96 7.85 -29.68 13.90
C ALA A 96 8.60 -30.99 13.56
N ALA A 97 7.90 -32.01 13.05
CA ALA A 97 8.53 -33.26 12.63
C ALA A 97 9.51 -33.07 11.44
N VAL A 98 9.16 -32.18 10.49
CA VAL A 98 10.07 -31.83 9.38
C VAL A 98 11.28 -31.04 9.89
N ALA A 99 11.08 -30.13 10.85
CA ALA A 99 12.18 -29.38 11.47
C ALA A 99 13.14 -30.31 12.23
N GLU A 100 12.61 -31.26 13.02
CA GLU A 100 13.41 -32.27 13.72
C GLU A 100 14.20 -33.13 12.72
N ARG A 101 13.57 -33.56 11.62
CA ARG A 101 14.24 -34.31 10.56
C ARG A 101 15.35 -33.49 9.88
N ARG A 102 15.12 -32.20 9.62
CA ARG A 102 16.13 -31.29 9.05
C ARG A 102 17.32 -31.13 10.00
N GLU A 103 17.07 -31.03 11.29
CA GLU A 103 18.14 -30.91 12.28
C GLU A 103 18.96 -32.20 12.40
N LYS A 104 18.30 -33.37 12.42
CA LYS A 104 19.00 -34.67 12.35
C LYS A 104 19.87 -34.80 11.09
N LEU A 105 19.35 -34.40 9.94
CA LEU A 105 20.11 -34.39 8.68
C LEU A 105 21.29 -33.40 8.72
N ARG A 106 21.12 -32.24 9.35
CA ARG A 106 22.21 -31.26 9.54
C ARG A 106 23.33 -31.84 10.38
N VAL A 107 22.99 -32.51 11.49
CA VAL A 107 23.97 -33.17 12.37
C VAL A 107 24.70 -34.29 11.62
N GLN A 108 23.99 -35.13 10.86
CA GLN A 108 24.60 -36.18 10.04
C GLN A 108 25.54 -35.61 8.97
N LEU A 109 25.13 -34.56 8.25
CA LEU A 109 25.97 -33.89 7.26
C LEU A 109 27.24 -33.31 7.91
N GLN A 110 27.13 -32.78 9.12
CA GLN A 110 28.30 -32.26 9.85
C GLN A 110 29.25 -33.39 10.25
N GLN A 111 28.72 -34.52 10.73
CA GLN A 111 29.52 -35.71 11.04
C GLN A 111 30.24 -36.25 9.79
N GLU A 112 29.54 -36.36 8.65
CA GLU A 112 30.16 -36.80 7.38
C GLU A 112 31.26 -35.84 6.92
N LYS A 113 31.08 -34.53 7.07
CA LYS A 113 32.12 -33.54 6.78
C LYS A 113 33.34 -33.72 7.68
N ASP A 114 33.14 -33.92 8.97
CA ASP A 114 34.22 -34.09 9.94
C ASP A 114 34.98 -35.40 9.69
N ASP A 115 34.27 -36.48 9.34
CA ASP A 115 34.87 -37.77 8.98
C ASP A 115 35.61 -37.68 7.64
N PHE A 116 35.06 -37.00 6.64
CA PHE A 116 35.74 -36.75 5.36
C PHE A 116 37.01 -35.90 5.54
N GLN A 117 36.97 -34.87 6.41
CA GLN A 117 38.17 -34.11 6.76
C GLN A 117 39.20 -34.97 7.49
N ARG A 118 38.77 -35.91 8.34
CA ARG A 118 39.65 -36.87 9.00
C ARG A 118 40.30 -37.80 7.97
N GLU A 119 39.54 -38.30 7.01
CA GLU A 119 40.05 -39.13 5.91
C GLU A 119 41.05 -38.38 5.02
N ILE A 120 40.78 -37.10 4.70
CA ILE A 120 41.73 -36.21 4.02
C ILE A 120 43.03 -36.11 4.84
N LYS A 121 42.93 -35.81 6.14
CA LYS A 121 44.11 -35.69 7.01
C LYS A 121 44.89 -37.01 7.11
N GLU A 122 44.22 -38.16 7.05
CA GLU A 122 44.87 -39.48 7.01
C GLU A 122 45.48 -39.82 5.65
N LYS A 123 44.87 -39.40 4.53
CA LYS A 123 45.43 -39.53 3.18
C LYS A 123 46.65 -38.64 2.97
N PHE A 124 46.65 -37.44 3.56
CA PHE A 124 47.78 -36.50 3.51
C PHE A 124 48.81 -36.70 4.63
N ARG A 125 48.58 -37.63 5.57
CA ARG A 125 49.66 -38.14 6.42
C ARG A 125 50.63 -38.91 5.54
N THR A 126 51.86 -38.40 5.42
CA THR A 126 52.96 -39.10 4.76
C THR A 126 53.18 -40.45 5.46
N LYS A 127 52.80 -41.54 4.80
CA LYS A 127 53.14 -42.91 5.24
C LYS A 127 54.67 -43.03 5.26
N PRO A 128 55.31 -43.53 6.35
CA PRO A 128 56.72 -43.90 6.27
C PRO A 128 56.86 -45.01 5.23
N LYS A 129 57.62 -44.75 4.16
CA LYS A 129 57.85 -45.72 3.09
C LYS A 129 58.63 -46.92 3.65
N PRO A 130 58.15 -48.17 3.52
CA PRO A 130 58.99 -49.32 3.76
C PRO A 130 60.07 -49.37 2.67
N ILE A 131 61.33 -49.37 3.10
CA ILE A 131 62.49 -49.45 2.21
C ILE A 131 62.52 -50.87 1.60
N PRO A 132 62.51 -51.03 0.26
CA PRO A 132 62.52 -52.34 -0.38
C PRO A 132 63.86 -53.07 -0.14
N THR A 133 63.79 -54.33 0.26
CA THR A 133 64.96 -55.19 0.53
C THR A 133 65.82 -55.46 -0.72
N GLU A 134 65.27 -55.34 -1.93
CA GLU A 134 66.02 -55.46 -3.19
C GLU A 134 66.97 -54.26 -3.43
N LEU A 135 66.60 -53.06 -2.96
CA LEU A 135 67.48 -51.89 -2.98
C LEU A 135 68.65 -52.08 -1.99
N LEU A 136 68.45 -52.83 -0.90
CA LEU A 136 69.51 -53.19 0.05
C LEU A 136 70.47 -54.25 -0.50
N GLU A 137 69.99 -55.21 -1.30
CA GLU A 137 70.86 -56.17 -2.00
C GLU A 137 71.65 -55.54 -3.14
N GLY A 138 71.04 -54.64 -3.92
CA GLY A 138 71.74 -53.83 -4.92
C GLY A 138 72.80 -52.91 -4.29
N VAL A 139 72.51 -52.36 -3.10
CA VAL A 139 73.50 -51.60 -2.31
C VAL A 139 74.59 -52.51 -1.76
N ARG A 140 74.29 -53.75 -1.33
CA ARG A 140 75.29 -54.72 -0.83
C ARG A 140 76.22 -55.22 -1.93
N SER A 141 75.72 -55.48 -3.15
CA SER A 141 76.57 -55.83 -4.30
C SER A 141 77.46 -54.66 -4.71
N ARG A 142 76.91 -53.45 -4.76
CA ARG A 142 77.71 -52.23 -5.01
C ARG A 142 78.71 -51.98 -3.88
N LEU A 143 78.38 -52.31 -2.63
CA LEU A 143 79.30 -52.23 -1.50
C LEU A 143 80.45 -53.24 -1.68
N ASN A 144 80.19 -54.48 -2.09
CA ASN A 144 81.22 -55.48 -2.39
C ASN A 144 82.13 -55.05 -3.55
N ASP A 145 81.58 -54.46 -4.62
CA ASP A 145 82.37 -53.95 -5.74
C ASP A 145 83.20 -52.72 -5.34
N VAL A 146 82.64 -51.86 -4.47
CA VAL A 146 83.34 -50.74 -3.85
C VAL A 146 84.40 -51.23 -2.86
N GLU A 147 84.19 -52.36 -2.18
CA GLU A 147 85.17 -53.00 -1.30
C GLU A 147 86.30 -53.66 -2.09
N ALA A 148 86.00 -54.28 -3.23
CA ALA A 148 87.01 -54.82 -4.15
C ALA A 148 87.86 -53.72 -4.79
N LYS A 149 87.23 -52.62 -5.24
CA LYS A 149 87.94 -51.42 -5.68
C LYS A 149 88.71 -50.75 -4.55
N ARG A 150 88.14 -50.68 -3.33
CA ARG A 150 88.87 -50.22 -2.14
C ARG A 150 90.07 -51.11 -1.83
N ARG A 151 90.00 -52.44 -2.00
CA ARG A 151 91.16 -53.33 -1.82
C ARG A 151 92.24 -53.04 -2.84
N MET A 152 91.90 -52.93 -4.13
CA MET A 152 92.86 -52.58 -5.17
C MET A 152 93.45 -51.17 -4.95
N ASP A 153 92.64 -50.19 -4.57
CA ASP A 153 93.10 -48.84 -4.24
C ASP A 153 93.96 -48.82 -2.97
N LEU A 154 93.64 -49.65 -1.97
CA LEU A 154 94.42 -49.78 -0.74
C LEU A 154 95.76 -50.49 -1.01
N GLU A 155 95.79 -51.50 -1.88
CA GLU A 155 97.02 -52.13 -2.35
C GLU A 155 97.86 -51.14 -3.18
N ALA A 156 97.27 -50.40 -4.12
CA ALA A 156 97.96 -49.35 -4.87
C ALA A 156 98.47 -48.22 -3.93
N ARG A 157 97.71 -47.84 -2.91
CA ARG A 157 98.13 -46.87 -1.88
C ARG A 157 99.19 -47.44 -0.95
N LEU A 158 99.19 -48.74 -0.66
CA LEU A 158 100.26 -49.43 0.08
C LEU A 158 101.54 -49.44 -0.74
N TYR A 159 101.47 -49.77 -2.04
CA TYR A 159 102.60 -49.68 -2.96
C TYR A 159 103.14 -48.24 -3.12
N THR A 160 102.24 -47.25 -3.16
CA THR A 160 102.62 -45.83 -3.21
C THR A 160 103.25 -45.36 -1.90
N LYS A 161 102.68 -45.75 -0.74
CA LYS A 161 103.26 -45.47 0.60
C LYS A 161 104.59 -46.20 0.83
N TRP A 162 104.79 -47.37 0.25
CA TRP A 162 106.05 -48.11 0.32
C TRP A 162 107.13 -47.41 -0.53
N ARG A 163 106.82 -46.99 -1.76
CA ARG A 163 107.79 -46.28 -2.62
C ARG A 163 108.19 -44.90 -2.12
N MET A 164 107.25 -44.15 -1.51
CA MET A 164 107.49 -42.75 -1.16
C MET A 164 108.25 -42.56 0.16
N GLY A 165 108.61 -43.65 0.86
CA GLY A 165 109.18 -43.56 2.20
C GLY A 165 108.12 -43.08 3.19
N TYR A 166 107.83 -43.89 4.20
CA TYR A 166 106.82 -43.53 5.20
C TYR A 166 107.39 -42.51 6.19
N ASP A 167 107.49 -41.26 5.76
CA ASP A 167 107.87 -40.17 6.65
C ASP A 167 106.64 -39.76 7.47
N ARG A 168 106.59 -40.32 8.69
CA ARG A 168 105.43 -40.23 9.59
C ARG A 168 105.10 -38.77 9.91
N ASP A 169 106.11 -37.91 9.89
CA ASP A 169 105.97 -36.50 10.25
C ASP A 169 105.42 -35.65 9.10
N ALA A 170 105.76 -35.96 7.84
CA ALA A 170 105.26 -35.23 6.67
C ALA A 170 103.75 -35.45 6.42
N VAL A 171 103.26 -36.68 6.59
CA VAL A 171 101.83 -37.02 6.45
C VAL A 171 101.00 -36.42 7.59
N ILE A 172 101.54 -36.38 8.81
CA ILE A 172 100.88 -35.76 9.95
C ILE A 172 100.84 -34.23 9.79
N LEU A 173 101.88 -33.61 9.21
CA LEU A 173 101.90 -32.17 8.94
C LEU A 173 100.92 -31.77 7.83
N ASP A 174 100.88 -32.52 6.72
CA ASP A 174 100.00 -32.26 5.57
C ASP A 174 98.51 -32.55 5.91
N SER A 175 98.23 -33.63 6.65
CA SER A 175 96.87 -33.93 7.13
C SER A 175 96.37 -32.96 8.20
N LYS A 176 97.26 -32.34 8.99
CA LYS A 176 96.88 -31.30 9.95
C LYS A 176 96.78 -29.92 9.31
N SER A 177 97.58 -29.60 8.30
CA SER A 177 97.59 -28.25 7.69
C SER A 177 96.65 -28.15 6.49
N SER A 178 96.81 -29.01 5.49
CA SER A 178 96.08 -28.93 4.22
C SER A 178 94.64 -29.40 4.34
N SER A 179 94.40 -30.54 5.00
CA SER A 179 93.03 -31.07 5.16
C SER A 179 92.20 -30.22 6.13
N GLN A 180 92.83 -29.66 7.18
CA GLN A 180 92.15 -28.76 8.12
C GLN A 180 91.88 -27.39 7.47
N ALA A 181 92.79 -26.87 6.64
CA ALA A 181 92.57 -25.65 5.87
C ALA A 181 91.45 -25.82 4.85
N MET A 182 91.43 -26.92 4.07
CA MET A 182 90.39 -27.21 3.09
C MET A 182 89.02 -27.48 3.72
N ALA A 183 88.97 -28.15 4.88
CA ALA A 183 87.73 -28.32 5.63
C ALA A 183 87.21 -26.99 6.18
N LYS A 184 88.09 -26.12 6.66
CA LYS A 184 87.73 -24.77 7.12
C LYS A 184 87.24 -23.88 5.96
N LEU A 185 87.87 -23.98 4.79
CA LEU A 185 87.47 -23.26 3.58
C LEU A 185 86.11 -23.74 3.09
N ASN A 186 85.91 -25.06 2.96
CA ASN A 186 84.60 -25.64 2.61
C ASN A 186 83.50 -25.32 3.64
N TRP A 187 83.83 -25.29 4.93
CA TRP A 187 82.88 -24.88 5.96
C TRP A 187 82.51 -23.40 5.83
N MET A 188 83.48 -22.55 5.52
CA MET A 188 83.27 -21.12 5.27
C MET A 188 82.45 -20.90 4.00
N ASP A 189 82.76 -21.59 2.91
CA ASP A 189 81.98 -21.57 1.66
C ASP A 189 80.55 -22.09 1.89
N ARG A 190 80.40 -23.17 2.67
CA ARG A 190 79.08 -23.68 3.06
C ARG A 190 78.30 -22.68 3.90
N GLN A 191 78.95 -21.94 4.79
CA GLN A 191 78.33 -20.87 5.58
C GLN A 191 77.91 -19.69 4.69
N VAL A 192 78.77 -19.28 3.75
CA VAL A 192 78.46 -18.23 2.77
C VAL A 192 77.30 -18.65 1.88
N GLU A 193 77.29 -19.88 1.37
CA GLU A 193 76.22 -20.43 0.53
C GLU A 193 74.89 -20.53 1.30
N LEU A 194 74.94 -20.97 2.57
CA LEU A 194 73.76 -20.99 3.44
C LEU A 194 73.23 -19.58 3.71
N GLN A 195 74.11 -18.60 3.92
CA GLN A 195 73.71 -17.19 4.08
C GLN A 195 73.06 -16.64 2.81
N LEU A 196 73.66 -16.90 1.65
CA LEU A 196 73.17 -16.44 0.35
C LEU A 196 71.84 -17.10 -0.02
N GLN A 197 71.67 -18.38 0.33
CA GLN A 197 70.41 -19.10 0.17
C GLN A 197 69.32 -18.55 1.12
N ASN A 198 69.65 -18.28 2.38
CA ASN A 198 68.74 -17.64 3.33
C ASN A 198 68.34 -16.22 2.91
N GLU A 199 69.26 -15.43 2.34
CA GLU A 199 68.95 -14.11 1.79
C GLU A 199 68.04 -14.21 0.56
N LYS A 200 68.28 -15.19 -0.32
CA LYS A 200 67.45 -15.43 -1.50
C LYS A 200 66.04 -15.87 -1.09
N GLU A 201 65.91 -16.79 -0.14
CA GLU A 201 64.62 -17.21 0.41
C GLU A 201 63.89 -16.06 1.12
N ARG A 202 64.61 -15.20 1.87
CA ARG A 202 64.00 -13.99 2.47
C ARG A 202 63.46 -13.04 1.42
N LYS A 203 64.22 -12.77 0.34
CA LYS A 203 63.76 -11.92 -0.76
C LYS A 203 62.56 -12.52 -1.48
N GLU A 204 62.57 -13.82 -1.75
CA GLU A 204 61.46 -14.50 -2.40
C GLU A 204 60.20 -14.53 -1.51
N ASN A 205 60.36 -14.73 -0.20
CA ASN A 205 59.26 -14.64 0.76
C ASN A 205 58.69 -13.21 0.82
N GLN A 206 59.55 -12.19 0.87
CA GLN A 206 59.12 -10.78 0.84
C GLN A 206 58.37 -10.45 -0.45
N GLU A 207 58.85 -10.91 -1.62
CA GLU A 207 58.14 -10.72 -2.89
C GLU A 207 56.78 -11.42 -2.89
N ARG A 208 56.67 -12.64 -2.35
CA ARG A 208 55.39 -13.35 -2.23
C ARG A 208 54.43 -12.63 -1.28
N GLU A 209 54.92 -12.11 -0.16
CA GLU A 209 54.12 -11.31 0.78
C GLU A 209 53.62 -10.02 0.14
N ILE A 210 54.48 -9.29 -0.57
CA ILE A 210 54.09 -8.07 -1.30
C ILE A 210 53.00 -8.38 -2.34
N ARG A 211 53.15 -9.46 -3.12
CA ARG A 211 52.12 -9.89 -4.10
C ARG A 211 50.79 -10.24 -3.42
N LEU A 212 50.82 -10.98 -2.31
CA LEU A 212 49.61 -11.30 -1.55
C LEU A 212 48.94 -10.04 -0.99
N HIS A 213 49.72 -9.05 -0.55
CA HIS A 213 49.19 -7.77 -0.10
C HIS A 213 48.60 -6.94 -1.24
N GLU A 214 49.24 -6.92 -2.40
CA GLU A 214 48.71 -6.24 -3.60
C GLU A 214 47.40 -6.89 -4.08
N GLU A 215 47.33 -8.22 -4.12
CA GLU A 215 46.11 -8.95 -4.48
C GLU A 215 44.98 -8.71 -3.47
N ALA A 216 45.29 -8.71 -2.17
CA ALA A 216 44.32 -8.37 -1.13
C ALA A 216 43.81 -6.94 -1.27
N ARG A 217 44.68 -5.97 -1.58
CA ARG A 217 44.30 -4.57 -1.79
C ARG A 217 43.40 -4.41 -3.02
N ARG A 218 43.73 -5.06 -4.14
CA ARG A 218 42.87 -5.05 -5.34
C ARG A 218 41.50 -5.67 -5.07
N HIS A 219 41.45 -6.76 -4.30
CA HIS A 219 40.18 -7.39 -3.91
C HIS A 219 39.34 -6.47 -3.00
N GLU A 220 39.98 -5.78 -2.05
CA GLU A 220 39.32 -4.79 -1.19
C GLU A 220 38.77 -3.60 -1.98
N GLU A 221 39.55 -3.06 -2.91
CA GLU A 221 39.13 -1.99 -3.83
C GLU A 221 37.89 -2.41 -4.64
N LEU A 222 37.88 -3.63 -5.21
CA LEU A 222 36.72 -4.16 -5.94
C LEU A 222 35.47 -4.32 -5.06
N LEU A 223 35.63 -4.75 -3.81
CA LEU A 223 34.50 -4.85 -2.87
C LEU A 223 33.95 -3.48 -2.51
N LEU A 224 34.81 -2.48 -2.33
CA LEU A 224 34.40 -1.09 -2.09
C LEU A 224 33.63 -0.52 -3.28
N GLU A 225 34.10 -0.74 -4.51
CA GLU A 225 33.37 -0.33 -5.72
C GLU A 225 32.01 -1.01 -5.83
N LYS A 226 31.93 -2.33 -5.59
CA LYS A 226 30.65 -3.07 -5.59
C LYS A 226 29.70 -2.54 -4.52
N ASN A 227 30.21 -2.22 -3.33
CA ASN A 227 29.40 -1.61 -2.26
C ASN A 227 28.91 -0.21 -2.65
N LYS A 228 29.77 0.62 -3.22
CA LYS A 228 29.43 1.98 -3.66
C LYS A 228 28.34 1.98 -4.74
N LEU A 229 28.43 1.09 -5.72
CA LEU A 229 27.40 0.92 -6.75
C LEU A 229 26.06 0.49 -6.14
N ARG A 230 26.07 -0.47 -5.20
CA ARG A 230 24.86 -0.90 -4.49
C ARG A 230 24.24 0.23 -3.67
N GLU A 231 25.05 1.02 -2.97
CA GLU A 231 24.56 2.18 -2.21
C GLU A 231 23.93 3.24 -3.11
N GLN A 232 24.52 3.48 -4.29
CA GLN A 232 23.93 4.35 -5.31
C GLN A 232 22.57 3.82 -5.80
N GLN A 233 22.48 2.53 -6.12
CA GLN A 233 21.21 1.89 -6.53
C GLN A 233 20.13 1.99 -5.44
N ILE A 234 20.50 1.74 -4.16
CA ILE A 234 19.58 1.90 -3.03
C ILE A 234 19.09 3.35 -2.91
N LYS A 235 20.00 4.32 -3.10
CA LYS A 235 19.65 5.75 -3.06
C LYS A 235 18.70 6.13 -4.19
N GLU A 236 18.94 5.65 -5.40
CA GLU A 236 18.07 5.87 -6.56
C GLU A 236 16.68 5.27 -6.34
N LEU A 237 16.59 4.04 -5.83
CA LEU A 237 15.31 3.41 -5.49
C LEU A 237 14.54 4.19 -4.42
N ARG A 238 15.23 4.70 -3.39
CA ARG A 238 14.58 5.54 -2.37
C ARG A 238 14.08 6.86 -2.94
N ASN A 239 14.85 7.52 -3.80
CA ASN A 239 14.41 8.73 -4.49
C ASN A 239 13.18 8.46 -5.36
N HIS A 240 13.18 7.34 -6.11
CA HIS A 240 12.05 6.93 -6.94
C HIS A 240 10.79 6.67 -6.10
N GLN A 241 10.93 6.00 -4.96
CA GLN A 241 9.83 5.82 -4.00
C GLN A 241 9.32 7.15 -3.45
N GLU A 242 10.21 8.09 -3.11
CA GLU A 242 9.81 9.40 -2.60
C GLU A 242 8.98 10.17 -3.64
N VAL A 243 9.36 10.12 -4.92
CA VAL A 243 8.59 10.73 -6.02
C VAL A 243 7.19 10.12 -6.09
N HIS A 244 7.07 8.80 -6.12
CA HIS A 244 5.75 8.15 -6.18
C HIS A 244 4.89 8.39 -4.94
N VAL A 245 5.49 8.49 -3.75
CA VAL A 245 4.76 8.86 -2.53
C VAL A 245 4.26 10.31 -2.60
N LYS A 246 5.07 11.25 -3.13
CA LYS A 246 4.64 12.64 -3.35
C LYS A 246 3.50 12.71 -4.37
N GLU A 247 3.61 11.98 -5.47
CA GLU A 247 2.56 11.88 -6.48
C GLU A 247 1.27 11.30 -5.88
N LEU A 248 1.34 10.22 -5.10
CA LEU A 248 0.19 9.64 -4.42
C LEU A 248 -0.52 10.63 -3.50
N LYS A 249 0.23 11.44 -2.73
CA LYS A 249 -0.34 12.49 -1.88
C LYS A 249 -1.05 13.57 -2.70
N SER A 250 -0.46 13.98 -3.82
CA SER A 250 -1.08 14.94 -4.75
C SER A 250 -2.35 14.37 -5.37
N ARG A 251 -2.37 13.10 -5.81
CA ARG A 251 -3.57 12.45 -6.35
C ARG A 251 -4.66 12.24 -5.30
N GLU A 252 -4.28 12.04 -4.04
CA GLU A 252 -5.24 11.98 -2.93
C GLU A 252 -5.91 13.34 -2.68
N GLN A 253 -5.17 14.44 -2.79
CA GLN A 253 -5.73 15.79 -2.73
C GLN A 253 -6.72 16.04 -3.89
N GLU A 254 -6.31 15.74 -5.14
CA GLU A 254 -7.18 15.86 -6.32
C GLU A 254 -8.46 15.01 -6.16
N MET A 255 -8.34 13.79 -5.65
CA MET A 255 -9.50 12.93 -5.36
C MET A 255 -10.45 13.55 -4.32
N ASN A 256 -9.93 14.17 -3.26
CA ASN A 256 -10.78 14.83 -2.27
C ASN A 256 -11.48 16.07 -2.83
N GLU A 257 -10.80 16.85 -3.66
CA GLU A 257 -11.39 17.99 -4.37
C GLU A 257 -12.51 17.55 -5.30
N LEU A 258 -12.30 16.47 -6.08
CA LEU A 258 -13.31 15.90 -6.95
C LEU A 258 -14.52 15.36 -6.18
N LYS A 259 -14.33 14.75 -5.00
CA LYS A 259 -15.45 14.33 -4.15
C LYS A 259 -16.28 15.51 -3.64
N MET A 260 -15.61 16.59 -3.22
CA MET A 260 -16.31 17.81 -2.79
C MET A 260 -17.03 18.49 -3.96
N TYR A 261 -16.47 18.43 -5.17
CA TYR A 261 -17.11 18.91 -6.38
C TYR A 261 -18.33 18.05 -6.77
N GLU A 262 -18.19 16.73 -6.75
CA GLU A 262 -19.27 15.77 -7.00
C GLU A 262 -20.44 16.00 -6.03
N MET A 263 -20.15 16.14 -4.73
CA MET A 263 -21.17 16.42 -3.72
C MET A 263 -21.93 17.71 -4.04
N ARG A 264 -21.22 18.79 -4.41
CA ARG A 264 -21.85 20.06 -4.82
C ARG A 264 -22.73 19.89 -6.05
N LEU A 265 -22.29 19.13 -7.05
CA LEU A 265 -23.09 18.83 -8.25
C LEU A 265 -24.35 18.04 -7.91
N ARG A 266 -24.25 17.02 -7.04
CA ARG A 266 -25.42 16.23 -6.58
C ARG A 266 -26.45 17.11 -5.87
N THR A 267 -26.00 17.96 -4.93
CA THR A 267 -26.90 18.87 -4.20
C THR A 267 -27.61 19.81 -5.16
N LYS A 268 -26.88 20.42 -6.11
CA LYS A 268 -27.47 21.29 -7.13
C LYS A 268 -28.47 20.54 -8.01
N LYS A 269 -28.13 19.33 -8.46
CA LYS A 269 -29.05 18.50 -9.25
C LYS A 269 -30.36 18.24 -8.48
N GLU A 270 -30.27 17.84 -7.22
CA GLU A 270 -31.44 17.60 -6.37
C GLU A 270 -32.29 18.86 -6.14
N GLU A 271 -31.66 20.04 -6.03
CA GLU A 271 -32.36 21.33 -5.95
C GLU A 271 -33.18 21.60 -7.22
N PHE A 272 -32.61 21.35 -8.39
CA PHE A 272 -33.31 21.51 -9.67
C PHE A 272 -34.42 20.48 -9.88
N GLU A 273 -34.22 19.24 -9.45
CA GLU A 273 -35.29 18.22 -9.45
C GLU A 273 -36.45 18.64 -8.54
N LYS A 274 -36.17 19.24 -7.38
CA LYS A 274 -37.19 19.78 -6.48
C LYS A 274 -37.93 20.97 -7.10
N GLU A 275 -37.24 21.90 -7.75
CA GLU A 275 -37.88 23.03 -8.43
C GLU A 275 -38.74 22.55 -9.62
N LEU A 276 -38.30 21.52 -10.36
CA LEU A 276 -39.08 20.89 -11.42
C LEU A 276 -40.38 20.26 -10.89
N GLU A 277 -40.31 19.56 -9.75
CA GLU A 277 -41.49 18.99 -9.11
C GLU A 277 -42.43 20.07 -8.54
N GLN A 278 -41.87 21.13 -7.93
CA GLN A 278 -42.65 22.27 -7.47
C GLN A 278 -43.40 22.95 -8.62
N LEU A 279 -42.74 23.11 -9.78
CA LEU A 279 -43.35 23.66 -10.99
C LEU A 279 -44.50 22.78 -11.50
N ARG A 280 -44.35 21.44 -11.46
CA ARG A 280 -45.43 20.50 -11.83
C ARG A 280 -46.64 20.65 -10.90
N VAL A 281 -46.40 20.60 -9.59
CA VAL A 281 -47.47 20.75 -8.57
C VAL A 281 -48.16 22.12 -8.69
N TYR A 282 -47.41 23.18 -8.96
CA TYR A 282 -47.97 24.51 -9.17
C TYR A 282 -48.89 24.55 -10.40
N ASN A 283 -48.46 23.94 -11.51
CA ASN A 283 -49.25 23.85 -12.74
C ASN A 283 -50.51 23.00 -12.57
N ASP A 284 -50.47 21.91 -11.81
CA ASP A 284 -51.66 21.12 -11.51
C ASP A 284 -52.67 21.93 -10.69
N ARG A 285 -52.20 22.62 -9.64
CA ARG A 285 -53.05 23.54 -8.86
C ARG A 285 -53.61 24.65 -9.74
N ARG A 286 -52.86 25.15 -10.71
CA ARG A 286 -53.33 26.15 -11.68
C ARG A 286 -54.48 25.58 -12.51
N ARG A 287 -54.33 24.38 -13.08
CA ARG A 287 -55.38 23.67 -13.84
C ARG A 287 -56.65 23.49 -13.02
N ASP A 288 -56.52 23.07 -11.75
CA ASP A 288 -57.65 22.93 -10.83
C ASP A 288 -58.37 24.27 -10.58
N ARG A 289 -57.62 25.37 -10.41
CA ARG A 289 -58.20 26.72 -10.30
C ARG A 289 -59.00 27.09 -11.56
N VAL A 290 -58.48 26.80 -12.76
CA VAL A 290 -59.20 27.07 -14.02
C VAL A 290 -60.53 26.35 -14.06
N VAL A 291 -60.53 25.05 -13.72
CA VAL A 291 -61.74 24.21 -13.72
C VAL A 291 -62.77 24.72 -12.70
N ALA A 292 -62.32 25.17 -11.53
CA ALA A 292 -63.21 25.72 -10.49
C ALA A 292 -63.89 27.04 -10.90
N MET A 293 -63.21 27.88 -11.69
CA MET A 293 -63.66 29.21 -12.12
C MET A 293 -64.79 29.18 -13.16
N HIS A 294 -65.00 28.06 -13.85
CA HIS A 294 -66.06 27.89 -14.85
C HIS A 294 -67.51 27.98 -14.27
N ASN A 295 -67.65 28.21 -12.96
CA ASN A 295 -68.93 28.28 -12.25
C ASN A 295 -69.49 29.70 -12.03
N LEU A 296 -68.85 30.75 -12.57
CA LEU A 296 -69.25 32.14 -12.32
C LEU A 296 -70.22 32.70 -13.38
N ARG A 297 -71.29 33.37 -12.93
CA ARG A 297 -72.37 33.90 -13.80
C ARG A 297 -72.08 35.27 -14.43
N ARG A 298 -71.00 35.96 -14.05
CA ARG A 298 -70.68 37.32 -14.52
C ARG A 298 -69.40 37.35 -15.34
N ILE A 299 -69.53 37.51 -16.65
CA ILE A 299 -68.45 37.37 -17.64
C ILE A 299 -67.33 38.40 -17.43
N LYS A 300 -67.65 39.69 -17.25
CA LYS A 300 -66.63 40.75 -17.05
C LYS A 300 -65.86 40.58 -15.72
N MET A 301 -66.48 39.97 -14.71
CA MET A 301 -65.83 39.67 -13.43
C MET A 301 -64.89 38.47 -13.58
N LEU A 302 -65.35 37.40 -14.22
CA LEU A 302 -64.53 36.24 -14.58
C LEU A 302 -63.27 36.65 -15.34
N LEU A 303 -63.39 37.55 -16.32
CA LEU A 303 -62.25 38.03 -17.11
C LEU A 303 -61.20 38.78 -16.27
N ARG A 304 -61.63 39.61 -15.31
CA ARG A 304 -60.71 40.30 -14.40
C ARG A 304 -60.00 39.33 -13.47
N GLU A 305 -60.75 38.43 -12.85
CA GLU A 305 -60.17 37.43 -11.93
C GLU A 305 -59.22 36.49 -12.68
N ARG A 306 -59.51 36.17 -13.94
CA ARG A 306 -58.65 35.34 -14.78
C ARG A 306 -57.38 36.07 -15.20
N SER A 307 -57.49 37.33 -15.63
CA SER A 307 -56.34 38.19 -15.93
C SER A 307 -55.44 38.37 -14.70
N GLU A 308 -56.02 38.60 -13.52
CA GLU A 308 -55.29 38.66 -12.26
C GLU A 308 -54.57 37.34 -11.93
N ALA A 309 -55.24 36.20 -12.12
CA ALA A 309 -54.63 34.89 -11.95
C ALA A 309 -53.43 34.68 -12.88
N VAL A 310 -53.53 35.06 -14.16
CA VAL A 310 -52.44 34.97 -15.13
C VAL A 310 -51.26 35.86 -14.73
N ARG A 311 -51.50 37.08 -14.25
CA ARG A 311 -50.45 37.96 -13.72
C ARG A 311 -49.75 37.37 -12.50
N ASN A 312 -50.50 36.72 -11.61
CA ASN A 312 -49.92 36.06 -10.44
C ASN A 312 -49.11 34.82 -10.83
N ASP A 313 -49.56 34.05 -11.83
CA ASP A 313 -48.80 32.93 -12.40
C ASP A 313 -47.48 33.44 -13.03
N LEU A 314 -47.53 34.52 -13.84
CA LEU A 314 -46.33 35.14 -14.43
C LEU A 314 -45.34 35.68 -13.39
N LYS A 315 -45.83 36.28 -12.30
CA LYS A 315 -44.98 36.68 -11.17
C LYS A 315 -44.27 35.49 -10.53
N HIS A 316 -44.97 34.38 -10.36
CA HIS A 316 -44.38 33.15 -9.83
C HIS A 316 -43.27 32.61 -10.76
N ASP A 317 -43.53 32.57 -12.06
CA ASP A 317 -42.58 32.12 -13.07
C ASP A 317 -41.32 33.02 -13.10
N LEU A 318 -41.49 34.35 -13.01
CA LEU A 318 -40.38 35.31 -12.94
C LEU A 318 -39.55 35.17 -11.66
N GLN A 319 -40.19 34.86 -10.53
CA GLN A 319 -39.51 34.59 -9.26
C GLN A 319 -38.73 33.28 -9.32
N LEU A 320 -39.28 32.24 -9.95
CA LEU A 320 -38.58 30.98 -10.19
C LEU A 320 -37.30 31.21 -11.01
N LEU A 321 -37.41 31.91 -12.15
CA LEU A 321 -36.25 32.27 -12.98
C LEU A 321 -35.21 33.09 -12.22
N GLN A 322 -35.64 33.96 -11.29
CA GLN A 322 -34.74 34.71 -10.42
C GLN A 322 -33.95 33.81 -9.46
N ARG A 323 -34.63 32.85 -8.80
CA ARG A 323 -33.96 31.91 -7.89
C ARG A 323 -32.91 31.10 -8.65
N ILE A 324 -33.31 30.52 -9.79
CA ILE A 324 -32.43 29.72 -10.66
C ILE A 324 -31.19 30.52 -11.10
N SER A 325 -31.35 31.81 -11.42
CA SER A 325 -30.25 32.68 -11.86
C SER A 325 -29.22 32.97 -10.77
N ILE A 326 -29.67 33.14 -9.51
CA ILE A 326 -28.78 33.39 -8.37
C ILE A 326 -27.91 32.17 -8.08
N ASP A 327 -28.49 30.97 -8.18
CA ASP A 327 -27.80 29.72 -7.83
C ASP A 327 -26.83 29.22 -8.93
N ASN A 328 -26.93 29.78 -10.14
CA ASN A 328 -26.08 29.42 -11.29
C ASN A 328 -25.64 30.63 -12.13
N PRO A 329 -24.58 31.35 -11.71
CA PRO A 329 -24.11 32.54 -12.40
C PRO A 329 -23.46 32.27 -13.77
N GLU A 330 -23.02 31.04 -14.05
CA GLU A 330 -22.14 30.76 -15.19
C GLU A 330 -22.85 30.54 -16.54
N SER A 331 -24.17 30.41 -16.57
CA SER A 331 -24.91 30.39 -17.85
C SER A 331 -26.35 30.83 -17.63
N ASN A 332 -26.52 32.15 -17.78
CA ASN A 332 -27.74 32.91 -17.56
C ASN A 332 -28.42 33.38 -18.86
N GLU A 333 -27.82 33.21 -20.04
CA GLU A 333 -28.37 33.79 -21.28
C GLU A 333 -29.79 33.29 -21.61
N SER A 334 -30.06 31.99 -21.46
CA SER A 334 -31.38 31.40 -21.66
C SER A 334 -32.38 31.84 -20.59
N ILE A 335 -31.91 31.96 -19.34
CA ILE A 335 -32.71 32.44 -18.20
C ILE A 335 -33.09 33.91 -18.40
N ASP A 336 -32.14 34.75 -18.79
CA ASP A 336 -32.34 36.18 -19.05
C ASP A 336 -33.27 36.41 -20.23
N TYR A 337 -33.15 35.60 -21.29
CA TYR A 337 -34.07 35.62 -22.42
C TYR A 337 -35.51 35.31 -21.98
N LEU A 338 -35.73 34.22 -21.23
CA LEU A 338 -37.06 33.86 -20.75
C LEU A 338 -37.61 34.90 -19.76
N ARG A 339 -36.74 35.47 -18.93
CA ARG A 339 -37.12 36.51 -17.98
C ARG A 339 -37.61 37.78 -18.67
N LYS A 340 -36.89 38.24 -19.70
CA LYS A 340 -37.33 39.36 -20.54
C LYS A 340 -38.65 39.05 -21.25
N LYS A 341 -38.79 37.83 -21.79
CA LYS A 341 -40.01 37.38 -22.47
C LYS A 341 -41.22 37.37 -21.52
N PHE A 342 -41.08 36.83 -20.32
CA PHE A 342 -42.16 36.74 -19.34
C PHE A 342 -42.49 38.09 -18.72
N GLN A 343 -41.49 38.97 -18.57
CA GLN A 343 -41.73 40.35 -18.16
C GLN A 343 -42.59 41.09 -19.20
N LEU A 344 -42.27 40.96 -20.49
CA LEU A 344 -43.09 41.53 -21.55
C LEU A 344 -44.52 40.98 -21.55
N GLN A 345 -44.70 39.67 -21.35
CA GLN A 345 -46.03 39.07 -21.23
C GLN A 345 -46.81 39.61 -20.03
N TYR A 346 -46.12 39.84 -18.90
CA TYR A 346 -46.72 40.44 -17.71
C TYR A 346 -47.19 41.87 -17.98
N ASP A 347 -46.36 42.69 -18.62
CA ASP A 347 -46.70 44.09 -18.94
C ASP A 347 -47.90 44.15 -19.91
N LEU A 348 -47.92 43.28 -20.93
CA LEU A 348 -49.06 43.16 -21.84
C LEU A 348 -50.36 42.73 -21.14
N GLU A 349 -50.29 41.85 -20.14
CA GLU A 349 -51.46 41.44 -19.37
C GLU A 349 -51.94 42.56 -18.43
N VAL A 350 -51.05 43.42 -17.95
CA VAL A 350 -51.42 44.65 -17.21
C VAL A 350 -52.22 45.58 -18.12
N ASP A 351 -51.76 45.81 -19.35
CA ASP A 351 -52.51 46.60 -20.32
C ASP A 351 -53.86 45.94 -20.66
N GLN A 352 -53.87 44.62 -20.83
CA GLN A 352 -55.09 43.85 -21.10
C GLN A 352 -56.12 43.96 -19.96
N GLN A 353 -55.68 43.96 -18.70
CA GLN A 353 -56.55 44.21 -17.55
C GLN A 353 -57.22 45.59 -17.62
N THR A 354 -56.49 46.65 -17.99
CA THR A 354 -57.09 48.00 -18.16
C THR A 354 -58.10 48.04 -19.30
N ALA A 355 -57.84 47.30 -20.40
CA ALA A 355 -58.80 47.14 -21.50
C ALA A 355 -60.06 46.38 -21.06
N ILE A 356 -59.92 45.35 -20.22
CA ILE A 356 -61.06 44.62 -19.62
C ILE A 356 -61.94 45.56 -18.78
N GLU A 357 -61.34 46.48 -18.03
CA GLU A 357 -62.08 47.40 -17.17
C GLU A 357 -62.95 48.38 -17.95
N THR A 358 -62.48 48.83 -19.13
CA THR A 358 -63.18 49.79 -19.99
C THR A 358 -64.18 49.14 -20.98
N MET A 359 -64.08 47.83 -21.21
CA MET A 359 -64.90 47.07 -22.18
C MET A 359 -66.39 46.94 -21.83
N TYR A 360 -67.29 46.90 -22.83
CA TYR A 360 -68.72 46.62 -22.62
C TYR A 360 -69.01 45.12 -22.34
N GLU A 361 -70.13 44.80 -21.68
CA GLU A 361 -70.46 43.39 -21.34
C GLU A 361 -70.73 42.51 -22.58
N SER A 362 -71.25 43.07 -23.66
CA SER A 362 -71.46 42.39 -24.94
C SER A 362 -70.14 42.00 -25.62
N GLU A 363 -69.16 42.91 -25.60
CA GLU A 363 -67.79 42.67 -26.10
C GLU A 363 -67.07 41.64 -25.23
N ALA A 364 -67.21 41.73 -23.91
CA ALA A 364 -66.64 40.77 -22.96
C ALA A 364 -67.14 39.33 -23.22
N LYS A 365 -68.42 39.17 -23.55
CA LYS A 365 -69.00 37.88 -23.92
C LYS A 365 -68.44 37.32 -25.22
N HIS A 366 -68.17 38.19 -26.21
CA HIS A 366 -67.59 37.77 -27.48
C HIS A 366 -66.10 37.39 -27.36
N ASN A 367 -65.36 38.06 -26.47
CA ASN A 367 -63.92 37.87 -26.31
C ASN A 367 -63.53 36.76 -25.33
N LEU A 368 -64.45 36.32 -24.46
CA LEU A 368 -64.16 35.34 -23.40
C LEU A 368 -63.43 34.08 -23.91
N SER A 369 -64.03 33.37 -24.87
CA SER A 369 -63.44 32.12 -25.40
C SER A 369 -62.06 32.36 -26.02
N LYS A 370 -61.90 33.44 -26.79
CA LYS A 370 -60.63 33.77 -27.45
C LYS A 370 -59.52 34.02 -26.44
N TRP A 371 -59.83 34.70 -25.33
CA TRP A 371 -58.86 34.97 -24.28
C TRP A 371 -58.59 33.76 -23.41
N GLU A 372 -59.58 32.91 -23.15
CA GLU A 372 -59.37 31.63 -22.48
C GLU A 372 -58.42 30.73 -23.28
N ASP A 373 -58.64 30.60 -24.59
CA ASP A 373 -57.76 29.84 -25.47
C ASP A 373 -56.33 30.41 -25.45
N LYS A 374 -56.19 31.73 -25.65
CA LYS A 374 -54.89 32.42 -25.59
C LYS A 374 -54.17 32.20 -24.26
N TRP A 375 -54.85 32.40 -23.12
CA TRP A 375 -54.25 32.22 -21.81
C TRP A 375 -53.83 30.77 -21.55
N ASN A 376 -54.60 29.80 -22.05
CA ASN A 376 -54.26 28.38 -21.91
C ASN A 376 -53.06 28.00 -22.78
N GLU A 377 -53.02 28.46 -24.04
CA GLU A 377 -51.90 28.27 -24.96
C GLU A 377 -50.61 28.89 -24.42
N GLU A 378 -50.64 30.16 -24.01
CA GLU A 378 -49.48 30.84 -23.46
C GLU A 378 -48.98 30.16 -22.19
N ALA A 379 -49.88 29.72 -21.31
CA ALA A 379 -49.48 29.03 -20.09
C ALA A 379 -48.85 27.66 -20.38
N LEU A 380 -49.34 26.92 -21.39
CA LEU A 380 -48.75 25.66 -21.81
C LEU A 380 -47.35 25.87 -22.39
N ILE A 381 -47.16 26.92 -23.20
CA ILE A 381 -45.85 27.29 -23.73
C ILE A 381 -44.90 27.67 -22.60
N ARG A 382 -45.34 28.51 -21.65
CA ARG A 382 -44.49 28.91 -20.50
C ARG A 382 -44.07 27.71 -19.66
N GLU A 383 -45.02 26.83 -19.34
CA GLU A 383 -44.75 25.59 -18.61
C GLU A 383 -43.71 24.73 -19.33
N GLN A 384 -43.87 24.53 -20.65
CA GLN A 384 -42.91 23.77 -21.44
C GLN A 384 -41.53 24.42 -21.46
N GLN A 385 -41.45 25.74 -21.62
CA GLN A 385 -40.18 26.47 -21.64
C GLN A 385 -39.43 26.36 -20.30
N LEU A 386 -40.13 26.52 -19.18
CA LEU A 386 -39.55 26.36 -17.85
C LEU A 386 -39.14 24.91 -17.57
N ARG A 387 -39.98 23.95 -17.98
CA ARG A 387 -39.70 22.53 -17.85
C ARG A 387 -38.43 22.15 -18.62
N CYS A 388 -38.33 22.52 -19.90
CA CYS A 388 -37.16 22.22 -20.72
C CYS A 388 -35.90 22.84 -20.12
N LEU A 389 -35.96 24.10 -19.66
CA LEU A 389 -34.82 24.76 -19.01
C LEU A 389 -34.32 23.99 -17.78
N LEU A 390 -35.24 23.52 -16.93
CA LEU A 390 -34.89 22.74 -15.74
C LEU A 390 -34.36 21.35 -16.10
N GLU A 391 -34.98 20.66 -17.06
CA GLU A 391 -34.55 19.34 -17.53
C GLU A 391 -33.16 19.41 -18.19
N ASP A 392 -32.91 20.40 -19.05
CA ASP A 392 -31.59 20.64 -19.68
C ASP A 392 -30.52 20.89 -18.61
N ARG A 393 -30.86 21.64 -17.55
CA ARG A 393 -29.91 21.84 -16.43
C ARG A 393 -29.65 20.61 -15.61
N ILE A 394 -30.66 19.78 -15.36
CA ILE A 394 -30.48 18.51 -14.70
C ILE A 394 -29.54 17.63 -15.53
N LEU A 395 -29.73 17.57 -16.86
CA LEU A 395 -28.86 16.83 -17.77
C LEU A 395 -27.43 17.37 -17.79
N ASP A 396 -27.23 18.69 -17.77
CA ASP A 396 -25.90 19.31 -17.67
C ASP A 396 -25.17 18.88 -16.37
N PHE A 397 -25.88 18.86 -15.24
CA PHE A 397 -25.32 18.40 -13.98
C PHE A 397 -25.02 16.89 -14.00
N GLU A 398 -25.89 16.09 -14.62
CA GLU A 398 -25.64 14.66 -14.82
C GLU A 398 -24.40 14.41 -15.67
N SER A 399 -24.22 15.12 -16.78
CA SER A 399 -23.03 15.01 -17.62
C SER A 399 -21.77 15.34 -16.84
N LYS A 400 -21.74 16.49 -16.14
CA LYS A 400 -20.59 16.90 -15.31
C LYS A 400 -20.29 15.90 -14.19
N LEU A 401 -21.34 15.31 -13.61
CA LEU A 401 -21.21 14.29 -12.57
C LEU A 401 -20.62 12.99 -13.14
N MET A 402 -21.06 12.57 -14.32
CA MET A 402 -20.48 11.43 -15.04
C MET A 402 -19.00 11.65 -15.36
N ASP A 403 -18.64 12.85 -15.86
CA ASP A 403 -17.24 13.22 -16.13
C ASP A 403 -16.40 13.20 -14.85
N THR A 404 -16.95 13.71 -13.75
CA THR A 404 -16.29 13.70 -12.44
C THR A 404 -16.07 12.28 -11.93
N ILE A 405 -17.07 11.40 -12.04
CA ILE A 405 -16.95 9.99 -11.66
C ILE A 405 -15.91 9.28 -12.53
N GLN A 406 -15.89 9.56 -13.84
CA GLN A 406 -14.91 8.97 -14.73
C GLN A 406 -13.49 9.43 -14.36
N ARG A 407 -13.30 10.73 -14.12
CA ARG A 407 -12.03 11.28 -13.64
C ARG A 407 -11.57 10.65 -12.32
N GLN A 408 -12.49 10.39 -11.40
CA GLN A 408 -12.17 9.68 -10.15
C GLN A 408 -11.71 8.24 -10.40
N ARG A 409 -12.31 7.52 -11.35
CA ARG A 409 -11.87 6.17 -11.74
C ARG A 409 -10.48 6.20 -12.34
N ASP A 410 -10.21 7.11 -13.28
CA ASP A 410 -8.89 7.27 -13.88
C ASP A 410 -7.81 7.57 -12.82
N LEU A 411 -8.15 8.36 -11.79
CA LEU A 411 -7.25 8.61 -10.67
C LEU A 411 -7.00 7.38 -9.80
N ILE A 412 -7.98 6.50 -9.63
CA ILE A 412 -7.77 5.23 -8.92
C ILE A 412 -6.76 4.39 -9.70
N ASP A 413 -6.93 4.26 -11.01
CA ASP A 413 -6.01 3.49 -11.86
C ASP A 413 -4.58 4.04 -11.76
N VAL A 414 -4.42 5.37 -11.84
CA VAL A 414 -3.10 5.99 -11.69
C VAL A 414 -2.53 5.76 -10.27
N ARG A 415 -3.33 5.86 -9.20
CA ARG A 415 -2.85 5.54 -7.84
C ARG A 415 -2.39 4.09 -7.74
N GLU A 416 -3.11 3.14 -8.34
CA GLU A 416 -2.69 1.73 -8.39
C GLU A 416 -1.36 1.55 -9.11
N THR A 417 -1.11 2.27 -10.21
CA THR A 417 0.19 2.21 -10.90
C THR A 417 1.34 2.67 -10.02
N HIS A 418 1.17 3.77 -9.27
CA HIS A 418 2.18 4.26 -8.33
C HIS A 418 2.40 3.30 -7.16
N ILE A 419 1.34 2.68 -6.64
CA ILE A 419 1.45 1.66 -5.59
C ILE A 419 2.26 0.45 -6.09
N LYS A 420 1.93 -0.06 -7.28
CA LYS A 420 2.68 -1.17 -7.91
C LYS A 420 4.15 -0.82 -8.14
N ALA A 421 4.46 0.41 -8.56
CA ALA A 421 5.83 0.87 -8.73
C ALA A 421 6.59 0.93 -7.39
N ILE A 422 5.95 1.40 -6.31
CA ILE A 422 6.53 1.41 -4.96
C ILE A 422 6.77 -0.03 -4.46
N GLU A 423 5.83 -0.94 -4.68
CA GLU A 423 5.95 -2.37 -4.34
C GLU A 423 7.11 -3.03 -5.08
N ALA A 424 7.25 -2.78 -6.38
CA ALA A 424 8.37 -3.27 -7.19
C ALA A 424 9.72 -2.72 -6.68
N ALA A 425 9.80 -1.42 -6.36
CA ALA A 425 11.00 -0.82 -5.77
C ALA A 425 11.32 -1.40 -4.38
N ASN A 426 10.30 -1.70 -3.56
CA ASN A 426 10.48 -2.36 -2.26
C ASN A 426 11.04 -3.78 -2.42
N GLN A 427 10.56 -4.51 -3.42
CA GLN A 427 11.05 -5.86 -3.72
C GLN A 427 12.53 -5.82 -4.15
N GLN A 428 12.91 -4.89 -5.04
CA GLN A 428 14.30 -4.68 -5.45
C GLN A 428 15.21 -4.26 -4.29
N LEU A 429 14.74 -3.36 -3.41
CA LEU A 429 15.48 -2.99 -2.20
C LEU A 429 15.73 -4.20 -1.29
N LYS A 430 14.74 -5.07 -1.13
CA LYS A 430 14.86 -6.29 -0.31
C LYS A 430 15.90 -7.25 -0.91
N GLU A 431 15.93 -7.39 -2.23
CA GLU A 431 16.91 -8.21 -2.95
C GLU A 431 18.34 -7.67 -2.74
N LEU A 432 18.58 -6.39 -2.99
CA LEU A 432 19.88 -5.73 -2.79
C LEU A 432 20.38 -5.83 -1.34
N MET A 433 19.48 -5.70 -0.36
CA MET A 433 19.81 -5.87 1.06
C MET A 433 20.15 -7.32 1.41
N SER A 434 19.48 -8.30 0.79
CA SER A 434 19.75 -9.72 0.98
C SER A 434 21.08 -10.17 0.35
N GLU A 435 21.47 -9.58 -0.80
CA GLU A 435 22.76 -9.83 -1.43
C GLU A 435 23.91 -9.31 -0.56
N LYS A 436 23.76 -8.13 0.05
CA LYS A 436 24.74 -7.60 1.01
C LYS A 436 24.97 -8.57 2.18
N ALA A 437 23.91 -9.19 2.70
CA ALA A 437 24.03 -10.17 3.78
C ALA A 437 24.80 -11.43 3.34
N LYS A 438 24.57 -11.91 2.11
CA LYS A 438 25.30 -13.06 1.54
C LYS A 438 26.79 -12.73 1.32
N ASP A 439 27.09 -11.57 0.75
CA ASP A 439 28.48 -11.14 0.50
C ASP A 439 29.29 -11.01 1.81
N LEU A 440 28.70 -10.49 2.89
CA LEU A 440 29.34 -10.40 4.20
C LEU A 440 29.65 -11.77 4.82
N THR A 441 28.77 -12.76 4.65
CA THR A 441 29.01 -14.12 5.18
C THR A 441 30.16 -14.86 4.49
N VAL A 442 30.42 -14.58 3.21
CA VAL A 442 31.51 -15.20 2.45
C VAL A 442 32.87 -14.65 2.85
N VAL A 443 32.98 -13.34 3.11
CA VAL A 443 34.24 -12.70 3.53
C VAL A 443 34.61 -13.06 4.98
N GLY A 444 33.63 -13.17 5.88
CA GLY A 444 33.88 -13.59 7.28
C GLY A 444 34.47 -14.99 7.41
N SER A 445 34.08 -15.92 6.52
CA SER A 445 34.60 -17.30 6.52
C SER A 445 36.05 -17.39 6.01
N SER A 446 36.52 -16.43 5.21
CA SER A 446 37.90 -16.41 4.69
C SER A 446 38.89 -15.82 5.68
N ASN A 447 38.44 -14.89 6.54
CA ASN A 447 39.30 -14.27 7.56
C ASN A 447 39.51 -15.18 8.78
N GLN A 448 38.51 -15.98 9.17
CA GLN A 448 38.64 -16.98 10.23
C GLN A 448 39.70 -18.05 9.94
N VAL A 449 39.90 -18.41 8.66
CA VAL A 449 40.96 -19.35 8.25
C VAL A 449 42.34 -18.72 8.40
N ARG A 450 42.47 -17.40 8.25
CA ARG A 450 43.75 -16.69 8.36
C ARG A 450 44.16 -16.45 9.81
N GLU A 451 43.20 -16.19 10.70
CA GLU A 451 43.43 -15.97 12.13
C GLU A 451 43.86 -17.25 12.86
N LEU A 452 43.29 -18.40 12.48
CA LEU A 452 43.68 -19.72 13.01
C LEU A 452 45.08 -20.21 12.57
N LEU A 453 45.67 -19.62 11.54
CA LEU A 453 47.05 -19.93 11.12
C LEU A 453 48.11 -19.07 11.84
N VAL A 454 47.75 -17.90 12.37
CA VAL A 454 48.70 -16.99 13.05
C VAL A 454 48.84 -17.33 14.55
N GLU A 455 47.81 -17.90 15.18
CA GLU A 455 47.89 -18.29 16.61
C GLU A 455 48.80 -19.50 16.90
N LYS A 456 49.25 -20.24 15.89
CA LYS A 456 49.98 -21.51 16.11
C LYS A 456 51.48 -21.35 16.40
N ASP A 457 52.07 -20.17 16.15
CA ASP A 457 53.52 -19.96 16.26
C ASP A 457 53.98 -19.13 17.48
N ASN A 458 53.08 -18.79 18.41
CA ASN A 458 53.44 -17.91 19.55
C ASN A 458 53.12 -18.49 20.93
N SER A 459 53.39 -19.79 21.15
CA SER A 459 53.25 -20.43 22.46
C SER A 459 54.58 -20.95 23.00
N SER A 460 55.43 -20.06 23.53
CA SER A 460 56.39 -20.44 24.57
C SER A 460 57.03 -19.22 25.24
N GLN A 461 56.44 -18.74 26.35
CA GLN A 461 57.16 -18.32 27.56
C GLN A 461 56.18 -18.11 28.73
N PRO A 462 56.47 -18.59 29.95
CA PRO A 462 55.67 -18.33 31.13
C PRO A 462 56.33 -17.28 32.04
N SER A 463 55.58 -16.32 32.58
CA SER A 463 55.86 -15.74 33.91
C SER A 463 54.75 -14.84 34.42
N ARG A 464 54.61 -14.86 35.75
CA ARG A 464 53.55 -14.35 36.61
C ARG A 464 53.73 -12.84 36.96
N PRO A 465 52.77 -12.22 37.69
CA PRO A 465 52.48 -10.78 37.67
C PRO A 465 53.16 -9.97 38.78
N SER A 466 53.26 -8.65 38.60
CA SER A 466 53.01 -7.63 39.65
C SER A 466 53.07 -6.19 39.09
N THR A 467 51.92 -5.52 39.20
CA THR A 467 51.67 -4.23 39.87
C THR A 467 52.77 -3.14 39.97
N SER A 468 52.38 -1.96 39.45
CA SER A 468 52.65 -0.58 39.86
C SER A 468 54.11 -0.06 39.96
N GLN A 469 54.42 1.01 39.20
CA GLN A 469 54.31 2.38 39.70
C GLN A 469 54.69 3.41 38.62
N ASN A 470 53.92 4.49 38.65
CA ASN A 470 54.08 5.78 37.98
C ASN A 470 55.53 6.25 37.73
N SER A 471 55.76 6.84 36.55
CA SER A 471 56.41 8.15 36.51
C SER A 471 55.80 9.00 35.39
N ARG A 472 55.40 10.21 35.80
CA ARG A 472 54.69 11.23 35.02
C ARG A 472 55.69 12.15 34.32
N ARG A 473 55.13 12.85 33.32
CA ARG A 473 55.50 14.16 32.73
C ARG A 473 56.37 14.09 31.45
N SER A 474 56.08 14.80 30.37
CA SER A 474 54.92 15.66 30.05
C SER A 474 55.00 16.14 28.58
N SER A 475 53.82 16.45 28.03
CA SER A 475 53.54 17.57 27.12
C SER A 475 53.68 17.28 25.60
N THR A 476 52.68 17.44 24.73
CA THR A 476 51.60 18.45 24.67
C THR A 476 50.41 17.93 23.82
N PHE A 477 49.19 18.29 24.25
CA PHE A 477 48.11 18.90 23.44
C PHE A 477 47.47 18.12 22.26
N SER A 478 46.34 17.44 22.50
CA SER A 478 44.97 17.92 22.17
C SER A 478 43.94 16.78 22.22
N SER A 479 43.12 16.79 23.27
CA SER A 479 41.75 16.24 23.29
C SER A 479 40.88 17.08 22.32
N ILE A 480 39.70 16.68 21.84
CA ILE A 480 38.44 16.53 22.60
C ILE A 480 37.40 15.84 21.70
N PHE A 481 37.08 14.59 22.00
CA PHE A 481 35.71 14.06 22.15
C PHE A 481 35.82 13.21 23.41
N PRO A 482 34.99 13.38 24.46
CA PRO A 482 33.92 12.40 24.72
C PRO A 482 32.73 13.02 25.51
N PHE A 483 31.57 12.41 25.72
CA PHE A 483 31.31 11.21 26.54
C PHE A 483 29.85 10.79 26.44
N ASP A 484 29.64 9.47 26.50
CA ASP A 484 28.43 8.84 27.05
C ASP A 484 28.64 8.50 28.53
N ASP A 485 27.51 8.42 29.23
CA ASP A 485 27.22 7.78 30.52
C ASP A 485 27.72 8.41 31.83
N LEU A 486 26.77 8.75 32.71
CA LEU A 486 26.49 8.01 33.95
C LEU A 486 25.25 8.53 34.72
N SER A 487 24.34 7.59 34.98
CA SER A 487 23.48 7.36 36.16
C SER A 487 23.14 8.48 37.19
N VAL A 488 21.82 8.69 37.35
CA VAL A 488 20.99 8.68 38.58
C VAL A 488 21.60 9.12 39.94
N ARG A 489 21.12 10.26 40.49
CA ARG A 489 20.28 10.39 41.70
C ARG A 489 20.34 11.79 42.35
N ASP A 490 19.14 12.30 42.59
CA ASP A 490 18.65 13.03 43.78
C ASP A 490 19.02 14.50 44.09
N LEU A 491 17.96 15.17 44.58
CA LEU A 491 17.84 16.42 45.38
C LEU A 491 17.56 17.71 44.56
N LYS A 492 16.29 18.14 44.39
CA LYS A 492 15.29 18.74 45.32
C LYS A 492 15.51 20.23 45.66
N LEU A 493 14.44 21.01 45.35
CA LEU A 493 13.92 22.22 46.03
C LEU A 493 14.74 23.51 45.87
N CYS A 494 14.20 24.73 45.82
CA CYS A 494 12.88 25.35 45.65
C CYS A 494 13.15 26.87 45.50
N GLU A 495 12.34 27.60 44.73
CA GLU A 495 11.88 29.01 44.90
C GLU A 495 11.63 29.65 43.51
N ARG A 496 10.38 29.77 43.03
CA ARG A 496 9.36 30.83 43.28
C ARG A 496 9.93 32.23 42.98
N LYS A 497 9.35 33.09 42.13
CA LYS A 497 7.93 33.47 41.95
C LYS A 497 7.82 34.55 40.80
N PRO A 498 6.68 35.21 40.51
CA PRO A 498 5.61 34.82 39.57
C PRO A 498 5.28 35.90 38.49
N ILE A 499 4.45 35.57 37.48
CA ILE A 499 3.36 36.45 36.99
C ILE A 499 2.17 35.56 36.59
N ASP A 500 1.03 35.84 37.21
CA ASP A 500 -0.31 35.28 36.98
C ASP A 500 -0.94 35.83 35.68
N VAL A 501 -1.81 35.05 35.02
CA VAL A 501 -3.26 35.31 34.86
C VAL A 501 -3.87 34.26 33.90
N ASP A 502 -4.80 33.47 34.46
CA ASP A 502 -5.98 32.76 33.92
C ASP A 502 -5.88 31.85 32.68
N GLY A 503 -6.37 30.61 32.67
CA GLY A 503 -7.17 29.87 33.66
C GLY A 503 -7.84 28.67 32.98
N THR A 504 -7.84 27.53 33.69
CA THR A 504 -8.50 26.23 33.40
C THR A 504 -7.77 25.21 32.50
N ALA A 505 -6.89 24.43 33.14
CA ALA A 505 -6.59 23.06 32.75
C ALA A 505 -7.25 22.10 33.75
N VAL A 506 -7.95 21.07 33.25
CA VAL A 506 -8.41 19.87 33.99
C VAL A 506 -8.13 18.65 33.09
N PRO A 507 -7.74 17.49 33.65
CA PRO A 507 -6.60 16.70 33.17
C PRO A 507 -6.94 15.53 32.25
N LEU A 508 -5.89 15.03 31.57
CA LEU A 508 -5.84 13.80 30.78
C LEU A 508 -6.46 12.61 31.55
N SER A 509 -7.66 12.19 31.15
CA SER A 509 -8.32 11.00 31.71
C SER A 509 -7.98 9.75 30.91
N ALA A 510 -7.56 8.68 31.60
CA ALA A 510 -7.38 7.34 31.03
C ALA A 510 -8.71 6.74 30.51
N PRO A 511 -8.69 5.81 29.53
CA PRO A 511 -9.90 5.26 28.94
C PRO A 511 -10.67 4.41 29.95
N LYS A 512 -11.94 4.77 30.19
CA LYS A 512 -12.85 3.98 31.02
C LYS A 512 -13.31 2.74 30.24
N PHE A 513 -12.84 1.55 30.63
CA PHE A 513 -13.48 0.30 30.25
C PHE A 513 -14.92 0.27 30.80
N GLY A 514 -15.90 0.19 29.91
CA GLY A 514 -17.30 0.05 30.26
C GLY A 514 -17.57 -1.27 30.99
N ARG A 515 -17.95 -1.20 32.27
CA ARG A 515 -18.50 -2.33 33.02
C ARG A 515 -19.89 -2.66 32.48
N LYS A 516 -20.05 -3.81 31.83
CA LYS A 516 -21.37 -4.39 31.55
C LYS A 516 -22.03 -4.77 32.88
N LYS A 517 -23.21 -4.19 33.16
CA LYS A 517 -24.15 -4.72 34.15
C LYS A 517 -24.82 -5.95 33.54
N VAL A 518 -24.62 -7.11 34.15
CA VAL A 518 -25.39 -8.32 33.89
C VAL A 518 -26.66 -8.20 34.72
N ALA A 519 -27.81 -8.03 34.06
CA ALA A 519 -29.10 -8.29 34.68
C ALA A 519 -29.32 -9.80 34.62
N TRP A 520 -29.46 -10.43 35.78
CA TRP A 520 -29.91 -11.80 35.90
C TRP A 520 -31.40 -11.87 35.52
N CYS A 521 -31.73 -12.80 34.63
CA CYS A 521 -33.06 -13.41 34.51
C CYS A 521 -32.83 -14.91 34.43
#